data_AF-A0A7S3NMW2-F1
#
_entry.id   AF-A0A7S3NMW2-F1
#
_cell.length_a   1.000
_cell.length_b   1.000
_cell.length_c   1.000
_cell.angle_alpha   90.00
_cell.angle_beta   90.00
_cell.angle_gamma   90.00
#
_symmetry.space_group_name_H-M   'P 1'
#
loop_
_entity.id
_entity.type
_entity.pdbx_description
1 polymer ?
#
loop_
_entity_poly.entity_id
_entity_poly.type
_entity_poly.pdbx_seq_one_letter_code
_entity_poly.pdbx_strand_id
1 'polypeptide(L)'
;MKLHLDNMKCHQFFVLLMLLVILMFFFMELCTYEAAKLDLVVLFHEKPFKGINGSGKHGNWSIQTAEGLNFFHPGKNDQAQTLFVASIACLAYGLSQFNELVRVAVAAAGNDHRLGAQEAPPAIISLYPGQGFEAHVDAIIAGGSLLGWKADKKMADTGATAASAVETNVEDRNRTAPFPFCGNRFEFRAIGSSQNCAFPITVCNAIMAAGMRYLSSQLESGTPLRDAVAAMYEKNRAIIFCGNGYSKEWPLEAAKRGLPNLNNTPLALAHFATPKNKAILKELEIFAEDETDARSEVFYENYCTTVAVEIDCMIHMVKTGIIPACAKDLKNYTAAPELAGDRKKLYTSIAKELQTLINLNDKKHTHDDLKAEADYLCNILIPQMNKLRSLCDSAEAEMSEYPFPTYEEILYGHHF
;
A
#
# COMPACT_ATOMS: atom_id res chain seq x y z
N MET A 1 -4.47 -19.60 -35.78
CA MET A 1 -5.82 -19.04 -35.52
C MET A 1 -5.60 -17.57 -35.17
N LYS A 2 -5.86 -16.66 -36.12
CA LYS A 2 -5.63 -15.22 -35.97
C LYS A 2 -6.58 -14.67 -34.89
N LEU A 3 -6.06 -14.35 -33.71
CA LEU A 3 -6.77 -13.52 -32.74
C LEU A 3 -6.75 -12.09 -33.29
N HIS A 4 -7.89 -11.64 -33.82
CA HIS A 4 -8.10 -10.22 -34.13
C HIS A 4 -8.18 -9.44 -32.79
N LEU A 5 -7.07 -8.81 -32.43
CA LEU A 5 -6.96 -7.87 -31.30
C LEU A 5 -7.44 -6.45 -31.65
N ASP A 6 -7.88 -6.21 -32.89
CA ASP A 6 -8.18 -4.87 -33.42
C ASP A 6 -9.54 -4.26 -33.00
N ASN A 7 -10.30 -4.90 -32.09
CA ASN A 7 -11.64 -4.40 -31.73
C ASN A 7 -12.01 -4.56 -30.25
N MET A 8 -11.07 -4.37 -29.32
CA MET A 8 -11.44 -4.05 -27.94
C MET A 8 -11.95 -2.60 -27.86
N LYS A 9 -13.23 -2.39 -28.15
CA LYS A 9 -13.90 -1.11 -27.86
C LYS A 9 -13.90 -0.89 -26.35
N CYS A 10 -13.06 0.05 -25.91
CA CYS A 10 -12.76 0.41 -24.52
C CYS A 10 -13.98 0.81 -23.67
N HIS A 11 -15.17 1.04 -24.26
CA HIS A 11 -16.30 1.64 -23.55
C HIS A 11 -16.99 0.79 -22.46
N GLN A 12 -17.01 -0.55 -22.56
CA GLN A 12 -17.71 -1.35 -21.52
C GLN A 12 -16.87 -1.62 -20.26
N PHE A 13 -15.54 -1.64 -20.36
CA PHE A 13 -14.66 -1.77 -19.19
C PHE A 13 -14.69 -0.53 -18.29
N PHE A 14 -14.88 0.65 -18.89
CA PHE A 14 -14.93 1.92 -18.17
C PHE A 14 -16.15 2.05 -17.24
N VAL A 15 -17.33 1.52 -17.62
CA VAL A 15 -18.56 1.72 -16.84
C VAL A 15 -18.52 0.99 -15.50
N LEU A 16 -18.09 -0.29 -15.47
CA LEU A 16 -18.07 -1.06 -14.22
C LEU A 16 -17.00 -0.55 -13.26
N LEU A 17 -15.83 -0.15 -13.78
CA LEU A 17 -14.74 0.38 -12.97
C LEU A 17 -15.08 1.76 -12.38
N MET A 18 -15.64 2.65 -13.20
CA MET A 18 -16.05 3.99 -12.76
C MET A 18 -17.15 3.90 -11.70
N LEU A 19 -18.12 2.98 -11.86
CA LEU A 19 -19.14 2.73 -10.85
C LEU A 19 -18.55 2.27 -9.51
N LEU A 20 -17.56 1.38 -9.51
CA LEU A 20 -16.93 0.91 -8.27
C LEU A 20 -16.18 2.02 -7.53
N VAL A 21 -15.46 2.88 -8.26
CA VAL A 21 -14.78 4.05 -7.68
C VAL A 21 -15.81 4.99 -7.05
N ILE A 22 -16.87 5.30 -7.78
CA ILE A 22 -17.96 6.18 -7.32
C ILE A 22 -18.66 5.59 -6.09
N LEU A 23 -18.98 4.29 -6.11
CA LEU A 23 -19.60 3.59 -4.99
C LEU A 23 -18.72 3.62 -3.74
N MET A 24 -17.40 3.54 -3.88
CA MET A 24 -16.48 3.62 -2.75
C MET A 24 -16.48 5.01 -2.10
N PHE A 25 -16.59 6.08 -2.89
CA PHE A 25 -16.77 7.44 -2.37
C PHE A 25 -18.07 7.56 -1.59
N PHE A 26 -19.19 7.12 -2.18
CA PHE A 26 -20.48 7.14 -1.50
C PHE A 26 -20.50 6.29 -0.22
N PHE A 27 -19.81 5.14 -0.24
CA PHE A 27 -19.69 4.30 0.96
C PHE A 27 -18.98 5.04 2.09
N MET A 28 -17.84 5.67 1.80
CA MET A 28 -17.09 6.42 2.82
C MET A 28 -17.90 7.60 3.38
N GLU A 29 -18.57 8.35 2.50
CA GLU A 29 -19.45 9.46 2.89
C GLU A 29 -20.63 8.98 3.74
N LEU A 30 -21.30 7.90 3.33
CA LEU A 30 -22.42 7.32 4.07
C LEU A 30 -21.97 6.83 5.46
N CYS A 31 -20.82 6.17 5.55
CA CYS A 31 -20.26 5.74 6.83
C CYS A 31 -20.04 6.92 7.78
N THR A 32 -19.45 8.02 7.29
CA THR A 32 -19.26 9.24 8.08
C THR A 32 -20.59 9.84 8.50
N TYR A 33 -21.56 9.91 7.59
CA TYR A 33 -22.89 10.47 7.86
C TYR A 33 -23.68 9.66 8.89
N GLU A 34 -23.72 8.33 8.75
CA GLU A 34 -24.44 7.46 9.69
C GLU A 34 -23.76 7.37 11.05
N ALA A 35 -22.43 7.37 11.10
CA ALA A 35 -21.71 7.40 12.38
C ALA A 35 -21.99 8.69 13.16
N ALA A 36 -22.02 9.84 12.48
CA ALA A 36 -22.31 11.13 13.12
C ALA A 36 -23.70 11.16 13.78
N LYS A 37 -24.71 10.47 13.22
CA LYS A 37 -26.04 10.35 13.85
C LYS A 37 -26.05 9.51 15.12
N LEU A 38 -25.02 8.69 15.31
CA LEU A 38 -24.85 7.82 16.48
C LEU A 38 -23.82 8.39 17.47
N ASP A 39 -23.45 9.67 17.32
CA ASP A 39 -22.38 10.32 18.08
C ASP A 39 -21.02 9.59 17.97
N LEU A 40 -20.78 8.92 16.83
CA LEU A 40 -19.55 8.22 16.50
C LEU A 40 -18.76 8.94 15.41
N VAL A 41 -17.44 8.69 15.37
CA VAL A 41 -16.55 9.18 14.31
C VAL A 41 -15.87 7.99 13.63
N VAL A 42 -16.01 7.92 12.30
CA VAL A 42 -15.28 6.91 11.50
C VAL A 42 -13.87 7.41 11.20
N LEU A 43 -12.87 6.59 11.52
CA LEU A 43 -11.47 6.87 11.23
C LEU A 43 -11.03 6.07 10.01
N PHE A 44 -10.90 6.74 8.86
CA PHE A 44 -10.38 6.11 7.63
C PHE A 44 -8.86 6.13 7.51
N HIS A 45 -8.15 6.77 8.44
CA HIS A 45 -6.70 6.83 8.45
C HIS A 45 -6.10 5.41 8.45
N GLU A 46 -5.01 5.19 7.72
CA GLU A 46 -4.38 3.87 7.55
C GLU A 46 -3.80 3.31 8.85
N LYS A 47 -3.46 4.20 9.79
CA LYS A 47 -2.89 3.84 11.09
C LYS A 47 -3.37 4.78 12.19
N PRO A 48 -4.63 4.69 12.64
CA PRO A 48 -5.17 5.63 13.62
C PRO A 48 -4.51 5.47 15.00
N PHE A 49 -4.17 4.24 15.38
CA PHE A 49 -3.55 3.92 16.66
C PHE A 49 -2.21 3.19 16.46
N LYS A 50 -1.16 3.65 17.17
CA LYS A 50 0.16 3.02 17.13
C LYS A 50 0.13 1.70 17.91
N GLY A 51 0.74 0.65 17.36
CA GLY A 51 0.78 -0.67 18.01
C GLY A 51 -0.45 -1.56 17.76
N ILE A 52 -1.53 -1.03 17.17
CA ILE A 52 -2.74 -1.77 16.78
C ILE A 52 -2.78 -1.92 15.26
N ASN A 53 -3.40 -2.99 14.74
CA ASN A 53 -3.54 -3.23 13.30
C ASN A 53 -3.99 -1.99 12.52
N GLY A 54 -3.44 -1.82 11.33
CA GLY A 54 -3.81 -0.71 10.45
C GLY A 54 -5.09 -1.01 9.66
N SER A 55 -5.59 0.01 8.98
CA SER A 55 -6.75 -0.06 8.09
C SER A 55 -6.28 -0.05 6.63
N GLY A 56 -6.82 -0.94 5.80
CA GLY A 56 -6.47 -1.05 4.38
C GLY A 56 -7.70 -1.20 3.50
N LYS A 57 -7.58 -0.86 2.21
CA LYS A 57 -8.65 -1.01 1.21
C LYS A 57 -8.17 -1.92 0.09
N HIS A 58 -8.31 -3.23 0.26
CA HIS A 58 -7.79 -4.18 -0.72
C HIS A 58 -8.50 -4.07 -2.08
N GLY A 59 -7.71 -3.89 -3.14
CA GLY A 59 -8.20 -3.85 -4.52
C GLY A 59 -8.29 -5.25 -5.11
N ASN A 60 -9.46 -5.88 -5.03
CA ASN A 60 -9.70 -7.15 -5.71
C ASN A 60 -9.88 -6.91 -7.21
N TRP A 61 -8.91 -7.31 -8.02
CA TRP A 61 -8.79 -6.93 -9.42
C TRP A 61 -8.73 -8.16 -10.34
N SER A 62 -9.57 -8.13 -11.39
CA SER A 62 -9.65 -9.16 -12.42
C SER A 62 -9.99 -8.55 -13.77
N ILE A 63 -9.58 -9.24 -14.84
CA ILE A 63 -9.87 -8.87 -16.22
C ILE A 63 -10.66 -10.00 -16.86
N GLN A 64 -11.73 -9.64 -17.57
CA GLN A 64 -12.57 -10.60 -18.29
C GLN A 64 -12.93 -10.06 -19.67
N THR A 65 -13.12 -10.92 -20.66
CA THR A 65 -13.68 -10.50 -21.95
C THR A 65 -15.17 -10.16 -21.83
N ALA A 66 -15.74 -9.54 -22.86
CA ALA A 66 -17.18 -9.26 -22.92
C ALA A 66 -18.03 -10.55 -22.88
N GLU A 67 -17.48 -11.66 -23.35
CA GLU A 67 -18.10 -12.99 -23.34
C GLU A 67 -17.94 -13.71 -21.98
N GLY A 68 -17.31 -13.08 -21.00
CA GLY A 68 -17.17 -13.60 -19.63
C GLY A 68 -15.95 -14.50 -19.40
N LEU A 69 -14.97 -14.52 -20.31
CA LEU A 69 -13.74 -15.28 -20.12
C LEU A 69 -12.78 -14.51 -19.19
N ASN A 70 -12.57 -15.01 -17.98
CA ASN A 70 -11.69 -14.40 -16.98
C ASN A 70 -10.22 -14.81 -17.19
N PHE A 71 -9.34 -13.82 -17.32
CA PHE A 71 -7.90 -13.96 -17.57
C PHE A 71 -7.15 -14.54 -16.38
N PHE A 72 -7.66 -14.37 -15.17
CA PHE A 72 -7.09 -14.89 -13.94
C PHE A 72 -7.84 -16.09 -13.41
N HIS A 73 -8.73 -16.68 -14.22
CA HIS A 73 -9.30 -17.98 -13.90
C HIS A 73 -8.50 -19.08 -14.62
N PRO A 74 -7.90 -20.04 -13.90
CA PRO A 74 -7.13 -21.13 -14.50
C PRO A 74 -7.91 -21.96 -15.51
N GLY A 75 -9.23 -22.04 -15.32
CA GLY A 75 -10.14 -22.79 -16.18
C GLY A 75 -9.89 -24.30 -16.14
N LYS A 76 -10.61 -25.02 -17.02
CA LYS A 76 -10.56 -26.49 -17.11
C LYS A 76 -10.12 -27.01 -18.48
N ASN A 77 -10.09 -26.13 -19.50
CA ASN A 77 -9.70 -26.47 -20.86
C ASN A 77 -8.36 -25.82 -21.21
N ASP A 78 -7.74 -26.28 -22.29
CA ASP A 78 -6.40 -25.86 -22.69
C ASP A 78 -6.34 -24.36 -23.04
N GLN A 79 -7.40 -23.83 -23.64
CA GLN A 79 -7.49 -22.42 -24.01
C GLN A 79 -7.48 -21.53 -22.75
N ALA A 80 -8.28 -21.85 -21.74
CA ALA A 80 -8.37 -21.10 -20.50
C ALA A 80 -7.08 -21.21 -19.69
N GLN A 81 -6.47 -22.39 -19.61
CA GLN A 81 -5.16 -22.59 -18.96
C GLN A 81 -4.07 -21.77 -19.64
N THR A 82 -4.03 -21.80 -20.98
CA THR A 82 -3.07 -21.01 -21.76
C THR A 82 -3.26 -19.52 -21.53
N LEU A 83 -4.50 -19.04 -21.55
CA LEU A 83 -4.82 -17.63 -21.26
C LEU A 83 -4.37 -17.25 -19.85
N PHE A 84 -4.67 -18.08 -18.85
CA PHE A 84 -4.28 -17.84 -17.46
C PHE A 84 -2.76 -17.70 -17.31
N VAL A 85 -2.01 -18.67 -17.83
CA VAL A 85 -0.55 -18.69 -17.74
C VAL A 85 0.08 -17.53 -18.51
N ALA A 86 -0.43 -17.20 -19.69
CA ALA A 86 0.04 -16.03 -20.44
C ALA A 86 -0.29 -14.71 -19.72
N SER A 87 -1.47 -14.62 -19.09
CA SER A 87 -1.89 -13.42 -18.35
C SER A 87 -1.02 -13.16 -17.13
N ILE A 88 -0.62 -14.19 -16.40
CA ILE A 88 0.31 -14.03 -15.27
C ILE A 88 1.70 -13.60 -15.76
N ALA A 89 2.16 -14.09 -16.92
CA ALA A 89 3.40 -13.62 -17.52
C ALA A 89 3.34 -12.13 -17.88
N CYS A 90 2.23 -11.65 -18.45
CA CYS A 90 1.98 -10.24 -18.71
C CYS A 90 1.99 -9.41 -17.41
N LEU A 91 1.33 -9.89 -16.35
CA LEU A 91 1.32 -9.22 -15.06
C LEU A 91 2.72 -9.17 -14.42
N ALA A 92 3.47 -10.27 -14.48
CA ALA A 92 4.86 -10.32 -14.00
C ALA A 92 5.75 -9.33 -14.75
N TYR A 93 5.60 -9.24 -16.07
CA TYR A 93 6.27 -8.23 -16.88
C TYR A 93 5.89 -6.82 -16.41
N GLY A 94 4.61 -6.51 -16.32
CA GLY A 94 4.14 -5.18 -15.90
C GLY A 94 4.68 -4.77 -14.52
N LEU A 95 4.57 -5.66 -13.53
CA LEU A 95 5.06 -5.43 -12.17
C LEU A 95 6.58 -5.31 -12.09
N SER A 96 7.33 -6.06 -12.90
CA SER A 96 8.79 -5.98 -12.93
C SER A 96 9.27 -4.73 -13.64
N GLN A 97 8.65 -4.37 -14.77
CA GLN A 97 9.06 -3.20 -15.55
C GLN A 97 8.58 -1.89 -14.93
N PHE A 98 7.47 -1.84 -14.19
CA PHE A 98 6.93 -0.59 -13.64
C PHE A 98 6.74 -0.66 -12.12
N ASN A 99 7.66 -1.34 -11.43
CA ASN A 99 7.59 -1.62 -9.99
C ASN A 99 7.42 -0.34 -9.16
N GLU A 100 8.22 0.68 -9.46
CA GLU A 100 8.21 1.97 -8.78
C GLU A 100 6.88 2.71 -9.00
N LEU A 101 6.32 2.64 -10.21
CA LEU A 101 5.00 3.23 -10.51
C LEU A 101 3.89 2.58 -9.69
N VAL A 102 3.95 1.27 -9.48
CA VAL A 102 3.00 0.53 -8.64
C VAL A 102 3.14 0.94 -7.17
N ARG A 103 4.36 1.18 -6.69
CA ARG A 103 4.60 1.71 -5.34
C ARG A 103 4.16 3.17 -5.19
N VAL A 104 4.34 4.01 -6.21
CA VAL A 104 3.80 5.38 -6.28
C VAL A 104 2.28 5.36 -6.20
N ALA A 105 1.63 4.38 -6.83
CA ALA A 105 0.18 4.28 -6.89
C ALA A 105 -0.48 4.24 -5.51
N VAL A 106 0.26 3.86 -4.46
CA VAL A 106 -0.20 3.75 -3.07
C VAL A 106 0.58 4.65 -2.11
N ALA A 107 1.31 5.64 -2.64
CA ALA A 107 2.08 6.59 -1.85
C ALA A 107 1.16 7.66 -1.23
N ALA A 108 1.16 7.74 0.10
CA ALA A 108 0.41 8.70 0.90
C ALA A 108 1.03 8.73 2.30
N ALA A 109 1.02 9.90 2.96
CA ALA A 109 1.58 10.08 4.30
C ALA A 109 1.04 9.06 5.31
N GLY A 110 -0.30 8.91 5.38
CA GLY A 110 -0.93 7.92 6.26
C GLY A 110 -0.52 6.47 5.98
N ASN A 111 -0.36 6.11 4.70
CA ASN A 111 -0.02 4.74 4.31
C ASN A 111 1.45 4.38 4.63
N ASP A 112 2.35 5.36 4.74
CA ASP A 112 3.74 5.13 5.19
C ASP A 112 3.80 4.61 6.64
N HIS A 113 2.80 4.95 7.48
CA HIS A 113 2.68 4.38 8.83
C HIS A 113 2.17 2.93 8.85
N ARG A 114 1.60 2.46 7.74
CA ARG A 114 0.95 1.15 7.64
C ARG A 114 1.81 0.11 6.94
N LEU A 115 2.42 0.45 5.81
CA LEU A 115 3.15 -0.51 4.98
C LEU A 115 4.30 -1.19 5.75
N GLY A 116 4.44 -2.50 5.58
CA GLY A 116 5.49 -3.31 6.22
C GLY A 116 5.25 -3.69 7.68
N ALA A 117 4.05 -3.47 8.21
CA ALA A 117 3.67 -3.86 9.57
C ALA A 117 2.25 -4.45 9.63
N GLN A 118 2.01 -5.31 10.63
CA GLN A 118 0.67 -5.73 11.11
C GLN A 118 -0.40 -5.88 10.00
N GLU A 119 -0.25 -6.93 9.18
CA GLU A 119 -1.16 -7.31 8.08
C GLU A 119 -1.14 -6.44 6.81
N ALA A 120 -0.28 -5.41 6.73
CA ALA A 120 -0.03 -4.67 5.49
C ALA A 120 1.29 -5.10 4.82
N PRO A 121 1.29 -5.29 3.48
CA PRO A 121 2.48 -5.74 2.77
C PRO A 121 3.64 -4.74 2.90
N PRO A 122 4.91 -5.20 2.79
CA PRO A 122 6.06 -4.31 2.73
C PRO A 122 6.01 -3.42 1.48
N ALA A 123 6.79 -2.35 1.48
CA ALA A 123 6.93 -1.43 0.34
C ALA A 123 7.69 -2.04 -0.88
N ILE A 124 7.98 -3.34 -0.82
CA ILE A 124 8.62 -4.12 -1.89
C ILE A 124 7.51 -4.79 -2.69
N ILE A 125 7.27 -4.33 -3.91
CA ILE A 125 6.23 -4.88 -4.78
C ILE A 125 6.69 -6.23 -5.34
N SER A 126 5.91 -7.28 -5.10
CA SER A 126 6.13 -8.64 -5.61
C SER A 126 4.81 -9.33 -5.98
N LEU A 127 4.92 -10.32 -6.88
CA LEU A 127 3.81 -11.13 -7.37
C LEU A 127 3.80 -12.48 -6.64
N TYR A 128 2.66 -12.84 -6.07
CA TYR A 128 2.45 -14.14 -5.45
C TYR A 128 1.36 -14.89 -6.24
N PRO A 129 1.73 -15.72 -7.24
CA PRO A 129 0.77 -16.54 -7.97
C PRO A 129 0.43 -17.84 -7.22
N GLY A 130 1.24 -18.23 -6.23
CA GLY A 130 1.16 -19.51 -5.52
C GLY A 130 2.46 -20.31 -5.64
N GLN A 131 2.79 -21.13 -4.64
CA GLN A 131 3.96 -22.02 -4.66
C GLN A 131 3.87 -23.06 -5.78
N GLY A 132 2.68 -23.64 -6.00
CA GLY A 132 2.47 -24.60 -7.08
C GLY A 132 2.62 -23.94 -8.44
N PHE A 133 2.12 -22.70 -8.58
CA PHE A 133 2.29 -21.92 -9.80
C PHE A 133 3.73 -21.45 -10.02
N GLU A 134 4.46 -21.09 -8.96
CA GLU A 134 5.88 -20.73 -9.05
C GLU A 134 6.72 -21.90 -9.62
N ALA A 135 6.49 -23.12 -9.15
CA ALA A 135 7.13 -24.32 -9.71
C ALA A 135 6.76 -24.55 -11.18
N HIS A 136 5.51 -24.25 -11.57
CA HIS A 136 5.07 -24.33 -12.97
C HIS A 136 5.76 -23.28 -13.85
N VAL A 137 5.98 -22.07 -13.33
CA VAL A 137 6.77 -21.04 -14.01
C VAL A 137 8.19 -21.53 -14.28
N ASP A 138 8.85 -22.13 -13.29
CA ASP A 138 10.20 -22.67 -13.46
C ASP A 138 10.24 -23.82 -14.47
N ALA A 139 9.20 -24.68 -14.49
CA ALA A 139 9.06 -25.73 -15.50
C ALA A 139 8.86 -25.16 -16.92
N ILE A 140 8.07 -24.10 -17.08
CA ILE A 140 7.91 -23.40 -18.37
C ILE A 140 9.25 -22.80 -18.82
N ILE A 141 10.01 -22.16 -17.94
CA ILE A 141 11.35 -21.64 -18.29
C ILE A 141 12.25 -22.78 -18.80
N ALA A 142 12.19 -23.96 -18.16
CA ALA A 142 13.02 -25.12 -18.50
C ALA A 142 12.60 -25.92 -19.76
N GLY A 143 11.58 -25.49 -20.51
CA GLY A 143 11.13 -26.22 -21.72
C GLY A 143 9.74 -26.87 -21.60
N GLY A 144 9.07 -26.75 -20.44
CA GLY A 144 7.76 -27.32 -20.18
C GLY A 144 6.59 -26.70 -20.97
N SER A 145 5.43 -27.34 -20.86
CA SER A 145 4.16 -26.88 -21.46
C SER A 145 3.53 -25.74 -20.66
N LEU A 146 2.77 -24.87 -21.34
CA LEU A 146 1.90 -23.91 -20.66
C LEU A 146 0.73 -24.59 -19.94
N LEU A 147 0.41 -25.83 -20.31
CA LEU A 147 -0.69 -26.61 -19.76
C LEU A 147 -0.24 -27.46 -18.57
N GLY A 148 -1.21 -27.91 -17.78
CA GLY A 148 -1.00 -28.95 -16.76
C GLY A 148 -0.94 -28.42 -15.33
N TRP A 149 -0.87 -27.10 -15.13
CA TRP A 149 -1.06 -26.54 -13.81
C TRP A 149 -2.51 -26.69 -13.34
N LYS A 150 -2.67 -27.13 -12.11
CA LYS A 150 -3.96 -27.20 -11.42
C LYS A 150 -3.75 -26.62 -10.03
N ALA A 151 -4.65 -25.73 -9.61
CA ALA A 151 -4.66 -25.23 -8.24
C ALA A 151 -4.83 -26.42 -7.28
N ASP A 152 -3.95 -26.54 -6.29
CA ASP A 152 -4.12 -27.52 -5.23
C ASP A 152 -5.41 -27.23 -4.47
N LYS A 153 -6.22 -28.27 -4.30
CA LYS A 153 -7.42 -28.19 -3.49
C LYS A 153 -7.04 -28.37 -2.03
N LYS A 154 -7.30 -27.37 -1.19
CA LYS A 154 -7.13 -27.47 0.26
C LYS A 154 -8.46 -27.32 0.97
N MET A 155 -8.67 -28.16 1.98
CA MET A 155 -9.76 -28.00 2.93
C MET A 155 -9.40 -26.81 3.83
N ALA A 156 -10.11 -25.69 3.69
CA ALA A 156 -9.97 -24.56 4.59
C ALA A 156 -10.76 -24.84 5.86
N ASP A 157 -10.07 -24.86 7.00
CA ASP A 157 -10.72 -24.84 8.30
C ASP A 157 -11.46 -23.51 8.45
N THR A 158 -12.75 -23.59 8.77
CA THR A 158 -13.61 -22.43 8.92
C THR A 158 -13.37 -21.70 10.23
N GLY A 159 -12.62 -22.31 11.16
CA GLY A 159 -12.37 -21.78 12.51
C GLY A 159 -13.59 -21.83 13.42
N ALA A 160 -14.73 -22.34 12.93
CA ALA A 160 -15.95 -22.54 13.70
C ALA A 160 -16.16 -24.03 13.93
N THR A 161 -16.24 -24.45 15.19
CA THR A 161 -16.44 -25.86 15.60
C THR A 161 -17.69 -26.50 14.99
N ALA A 162 -18.66 -25.68 14.56
CA ALA A 162 -19.92 -26.10 13.98
C ALA A 162 -19.92 -26.18 12.43
N ALA A 163 -18.87 -25.73 11.75
CA ALA A 163 -18.83 -25.69 10.29
C ALA A 163 -17.73 -26.62 9.75
N SER A 164 -18.13 -27.58 8.91
CA SER A 164 -17.18 -28.45 8.22
C SER A 164 -16.20 -27.64 7.39
N ALA A 165 -14.94 -28.11 7.33
CA ALA A 165 -13.95 -27.51 6.46
C ALA A 165 -14.48 -27.43 5.02
N VAL A 166 -14.24 -26.30 4.36
CA VAL A 166 -14.73 -26.05 3.00
C VAL A 166 -13.61 -26.35 2.02
N GLU A 167 -13.91 -27.11 0.97
CA GLU A 167 -12.95 -27.34 -0.11
C GLU A 167 -12.71 -26.01 -0.84
N THR A 168 -11.51 -25.45 -0.71
CA THR A 168 -11.11 -24.18 -1.34
C THR A 168 -10.06 -24.45 -2.41
N ASN A 169 -10.24 -23.83 -3.58
CA ASN A 169 -9.30 -23.89 -4.70
C ASN A 169 -8.20 -22.82 -4.58
N VAL A 170 -7.77 -22.50 -3.36
CA VAL A 170 -6.88 -21.36 -3.11
C VAL A 170 -5.65 -21.91 -2.43
N GLU A 171 -4.52 -21.86 -3.13
CA GLU A 171 -3.21 -21.97 -2.50
C GLU A 171 -3.14 -20.96 -1.33
N ASP A 172 -2.30 -21.23 -0.33
CA ASP A 172 -2.27 -20.46 0.92
C ASP A 172 -2.38 -18.95 0.67
N ARG A 173 -3.39 -18.31 1.29
CA ARG A 173 -3.64 -16.88 1.20
C ARG A 173 -2.49 -16.16 1.90
N ASN A 174 -1.40 -15.95 1.18
CA ASN A 174 -0.28 -15.19 1.71
C ASN A 174 -0.75 -13.77 2.03
N ARG A 175 -0.86 -13.47 3.33
CA ARG A 175 -1.32 -12.18 3.84
C ARG A 175 -0.28 -11.07 3.76
N THR A 176 0.93 -11.40 3.32
CA THR A 176 2.10 -10.50 3.34
C THR A 176 2.51 -10.04 1.94
N ALA A 177 1.98 -10.67 0.89
CA ALA A 177 2.29 -10.31 -0.49
C ALA A 177 1.52 -9.06 -0.93
N PRO A 178 2.11 -8.16 -1.75
CA PRO A 178 1.40 -7.04 -2.35
C PRO A 178 0.34 -7.45 -3.37
N PHE A 179 0.63 -8.47 -4.20
CA PHE A 179 -0.27 -9.03 -5.23
C PHE A 179 -0.44 -10.56 -5.08
N PRO A 180 -1.19 -11.05 -4.08
CA PRO A 180 -1.56 -12.46 -4.00
C PRO A 180 -2.67 -12.85 -4.97
N PHE A 181 -2.50 -14.01 -5.59
CA PHE A 181 -3.54 -14.69 -6.33
C PHE A 181 -4.60 -15.25 -5.39
N CYS A 182 -5.86 -14.94 -5.67
CA CYS A 182 -7.01 -15.31 -4.85
C CYS A 182 -8.01 -16.18 -5.64
N GLY A 183 -7.48 -17.16 -6.39
CA GLY A 183 -8.24 -18.22 -7.08
C GLY A 183 -8.84 -17.83 -8.45
N ASN A 184 -9.33 -16.60 -8.60
CA ASN A 184 -9.86 -16.10 -9.87
C ASN A 184 -9.56 -14.62 -10.15
N ARG A 185 -8.67 -14.02 -9.35
CA ARG A 185 -8.33 -12.60 -9.34
C ARG A 185 -7.03 -12.38 -8.56
N PHE A 186 -6.43 -11.22 -8.70
CA PHE A 186 -5.35 -10.76 -7.83
C PHE A 186 -5.89 -9.72 -6.84
N GLU A 187 -5.32 -9.67 -5.65
CA GLU A 187 -5.67 -8.68 -4.63
C GLU A 187 -4.52 -7.67 -4.50
N PHE A 188 -4.74 -6.39 -4.79
CA PHE A 188 -3.75 -5.35 -4.53
C PHE A 188 -3.92 -4.82 -3.10
N ARG A 189 -3.06 -5.28 -2.19
CA ARG A 189 -3.22 -5.07 -0.73
C ARG A 189 -2.60 -3.79 -0.20
N ALA A 190 -1.76 -3.14 -0.99
CA ALA A 190 -0.99 -1.97 -0.56
C ALA A 190 -1.80 -0.66 -0.56
N ILE A 191 -3.02 -0.66 -1.10
CA ILE A 191 -3.89 0.53 -1.16
C ILE A 191 -4.30 0.98 0.25
N GLY A 192 -4.13 2.26 0.54
CA GLY A 192 -4.52 2.87 1.83
C GLY A 192 -6.04 2.93 2.02
N SER A 193 -6.51 2.86 3.26
CA SER A 193 -7.95 2.91 3.60
C SER A 193 -8.61 4.24 3.24
N SER A 194 -7.91 5.36 3.41
CA SER A 194 -8.40 6.70 3.06
C SER A 194 -8.26 7.00 1.57
N GLN A 195 -7.38 6.27 0.88
CA GLN A 195 -7.00 6.56 -0.49
C GLN A 195 -8.14 6.30 -1.50
N ASN A 196 -8.23 7.16 -2.52
CA ASN A 196 -9.02 6.89 -3.71
C ASN A 196 -8.42 5.72 -4.50
N CYS A 197 -9.20 4.66 -4.72
CA CYS A 197 -8.75 3.46 -5.43
C CYS A 197 -8.58 3.66 -6.94
N ALA A 198 -9.10 4.75 -7.53
CA ALA A 198 -9.06 4.99 -8.98
C ALA A 198 -7.63 4.95 -9.54
N PHE A 199 -6.69 5.64 -8.88
CA PHE A 199 -5.31 5.71 -9.34
C PHE A 199 -4.56 4.37 -9.18
N PRO A 200 -4.60 3.68 -8.02
CA PRO A 200 -4.13 2.30 -7.91
C PRO A 200 -4.63 1.36 -8.99
N ILE A 201 -5.94 1.38 -9.29
CA ILE A 201 -6.50 0.48 -10.31
C ILE A 201 -6.12 0.92 -11.73
N THR A 202 -6.00 2.22 -11.99
CA THR A 202 -5.45 2.74 -13.25
C THR A 202 -4.04 2.19 -13.48
N VAL A 203 -3.19 2.20 -12.46
CA VAL A 203 -1.83 1.63 -12.56
C VAL A 203 -1.86 0.12 -12.78
N CYS A 204 -2.71 -0.64 -12.07
CA CYS A 204 -2.88 -2.08 -12.34
C CYS A 204 -3.28 -2.36 -13.80
N ASN A 205 -4.19 -1.57 -14.34
CA ASN A 205 -4.61 -1.70 -15.74
C ASN A 205 -3.47 -1.32 -16.70
N ALA A 206 -2.73 -0.25 -16.40
CA ALA A 206 -1.63 0.24 -17.23
C ALA A 206 -0.49 -0.80 -17.33
N ILE A 207 -0.05 -1.36 -16.20
CA ILE A 207 1.03 -2.35 -16.20
C ILE A 207 0.62 -3.64 -16.91
N MET A 208 -0.66 -4.03 -16.79
CA MET A 208 -1.18 -5.20 -17.49
C MET A 208 -1.25 -4.96 -19.00
N ALA A 209 -1.73 -3.79 -19.41
CA ALA A 209 -1.75 -3.38 -20.81
C ALA A 209 -0.33 -3.39 -21.41
N ALA A 210 0.67 -2.87 -20.68
CA ALA A 210 2.07 -2.92 -21.09
C ALA A 210 2.56 -4.36 -21.29
N GLY A 211 2.24 -5.27 -20.37
CA GLY A 211 2.57 -6.69 -20.50
C GLY A 211 1.88 -7.38 -21.68
N MET A 212 0.61 -7.08 -21.94
CA MET A 212 -0.14 -7.61 -23.07
C MET A 212 0.41 -7.10 -24.41
N ARG A 213 0.76 -5.80 -24.49
CA ARG A 213 1.40 -5.19 -25.68
C ARG A 213 2.73 -5.84 -25.97
N TYR A 214 3.57 -6.04 -24.95
CA TYR A 214 4.84 -6.72 -25.11
C TYR A 214 4.63 -8.13 -25.66
N LEU A 215 3.72 -8.92 -25.09
CA LEU A 215 3.40 -10.26 -25.60
C LEU A 215 2.90 -10.20 -27.05
N SER A 216 1.97 -9.30 -27.39
CA SER A 216 1.45 -9.13 -28.75
C SER A 216 2.57 -8.89 -29.75
N SER A 217 3.53 -8.01 -29.42
CA SER A 217 4.68 -7.71 -30.29
C SER A 217 5.56 -8.93 -30.56
N GLN A 218 5.71 -9.84 -29.59
CA GLN A 218 6.47 -11.09 -29.78
C GLN A 218 5.72 -12.07 -30.69
N LEU A 219 4.39 -12.13 -30.57
CA LEU A 219 3.56 -12.99 -31.42
C LEU A 219 3.53 -12.48 -32.86
N GLU A 220 3.42 -11.16 -33.05
CA GLU A 220 3.42 -10.50 -34.35
C GLU A 220 4.77 -10.63 -35.08
N SER A 221 5.88 -10.71 -34.33
CA SER A 221 7.20 -11.02 -34.90
C SER A 221 7.38 -12.49 -35.29
N GLY A 222 6.39 -13.34 -35.01
CA GLY A 222 6.37 -14.76 -35.36
C GLY A 222 6.89 -15.69 -34.27
N THR A 223 7.17 -15.19 -33.06
CA THR A 223 7.60 -16.03 -31.94
C THR A 223 6.42 -16.90 -31.47
N PRO A 224 6.58 -18.23 -31.33
CA PRO A 224 5.53 -19.08 -30.78
C PRO A 224 5.09 -18.64 -29.39
N LEU A 225 3.79 -18.70 -29.10
CA LEU A 225 3.22 -18.23 -27.82
C LEU A 225 3.93 -18.80 -26.60
N ARG A 226 4.22 -20.11 -26.63
CA ARG A 226 4.89 -20.80 -25.53
C ARG A 226 6.28 -20.22 -25.26
N ASP A 227 7.04 -19.91 -26.30
CA ASP A 227 8.39 -19.39 -26.18
C ASP A 227 8.40 -17.92 -25.75
N ALA A 228 7.45 -17.13 -26.27
CA ALA A 228 7.25 -15.75 -25.82
C ALA A 228 6.91 -15.67 -24.32
N VAL A 229 6.00 -16.54 -23.84
CA VAL A 229 5.62 -16.63 -22.43
C VAL A 229 6.79 -17.11 -21.56
N ALA A 230 7.54 -18.12 -22.00
CA ALA A 230 8.72 -18.60 -21.28
C ALA A 230 9.78 -17.51 -21.13
N ALA A 231 10.08 -16.78 -22.21
CA ALA A 231 11.03 -15.66 -22.18
C ALA A 231 10.57 -14.52 -21.28
N MET A 232 9.26 -14.22 -21.23
CA MET A 232 8.70 -13.25 -20.30
C MET A 232 8.88 -13.69 -18.84
N TYR A 233 8.63 -14.96 -18.54
CA TYR A 233 8.86 -15.48 -17.19
C TYR A 233 10.32 -15.45 -16.80
N GLU A 234 11.22 -15.89 -17.67
CA GLU A 234 12.67 -15.88 -17.43
C GLU A 234 13.16 -14.46 -17.13
N LYS A 235 12.81 -13.50 -18.00
CA LYS A 235 13.22 -12.09 -17.86
C LYS A 235 12.69 -11.44 -16.57
N ASN A 236 11.50 -11.83 -16.13
CA ASN A 236 10.82 -11.18 -15.00
C ASN A 236 10.74 -12.08 -13.75
N ARG A 237 11.51 -13.18 -13.70
CA ARG A 237 11.41 -14.19 -12.62
C ARG A 237 11.61 -13.61 -11.22
N ALA A 238 12.45 -12.57 -11.12
CA ALA A 238 12.76 -11.87 -9.89
C ALA A 238 11.53 -11.33 -9.12
N ILE A 239 10.47 -10.92 -9.85
CA ILE A 239 9.25 -10.35 -9.24
C ILE A 239 8.36 -11.39 -8.56
N ILE A 240 8.49 -12.67 -8.96
CA ILE A 240 7.69 -13.76 -8.43
C ILE A 240 8.32 -14.22 -7.11
N PHE A 241 7.56 -14.10 -6.02
CA PHE A 241 8.00 -14.45 -4.69
C PHE A 241 6.87 -15.08 -3.89
N CYS A 242 7.00 -16.38 -3.61
CA CYS A 242 6.03 -17.13 -2.80
C CYS A 242 6.45 -17.34 -1.34
N GLY A 243 7.40 -16.53 -0.84
CA GLY A 243 7.87 -16.58 0.55
C GLY A 243 7.12 -15.63 1.50
N ASN A 244 7.62 -15.52 2.74
CA ASN A 244 7.11 -14.61 3.76
C ASN A 244 7.66 -13.19 3.57
N GLY A 245 6.80 -12.24 3.22
CA GLY A 245 7.18 -10.83 3.01
C GLY A 245 7.54 -10.06 4.28
N TYR A 246 7.25 -10.59 5.47
CA TYR A 246 7.63 -9.96 6.75
C TYR A 246 8.94 -10.48 7.33
N SER A 247 9.59 -11.43 6.65
CA SER A 247 10.88 -11.94 7.10
C SER A 247 11.94 -10.83 7.04
N LYS A 248 12.91 -10.85 7.96
CA LYS A 248 14.02 -9.88 7.94
C LYS A 248 14.95 -10.12 6.75
N GLU A 249 14.89 -11.31 6.18
CA GLU A 249 15.64 -11.77 5.02
C GLU A 249 15.07 -11.20 3.72
N TRP A 250 13.75 -10.97 3.65
CA TRP A 250 13.09 -10.54 2.41
C TRP A 250 13.65 -9.24 1.84
N PRO A 251 13.87 -8.15 2.61
CA PRO A 251 14.50 -6.94 2.08
C PRO A 251 15.90 -7.17 1.49
N LEU A 252 16.70 -8.07 2.09
CA LEU A 252 18.03 -8.40 1.60
C LEU A 252 17.97 -9.20 0.30
N GLU A 253 17.03 -10.13 0.21
CA GLU A 253 16.81 -10.94 -0.98
C GLU A 253 16.19 -10.12 -2.12
N ALA A 254 15.23 -9.25 -1.83
CA ALA A 254 14.65 -8.32 -2.78
C ALA A 254 15.71 -7.42 -3.42
N ALA A 255 16.65 -6.89 -2.62
CA ALA A 255 17.77 -6.11 -3.13
C ALA A 255 18.68 -6.93 -4.07
N LYS A 256 18.98 -8.20 -3.73
CA LYS A 256 19.74 -9.10 -4.62
C LYS A 256 18.99 -9.40 -5.92
N ARG A 257 17.66 -9.45 -5.87
CA ARG A 257 16.77 -9.63 -7.02
C ARG A 257 16.57 -8.34 -7.84
N GLY A 258 17.09 -7.20 -7.38
CA GLY A 258 16.93 -5.90 -8.03
C GLY A 258 15.55 -5.26 -7.84
N LEU A 259 14.78 -5.69 -6.84
CA LEU A 259 13.48 -5.10 -6.51
C LEU A 259 13.67 -3.87 -5.62
N PRO A 260 13.09 -2.72 -5.97
CA PRO A 260 13.22 -1.50 -5.18
C PRO A 260 12.45 -1.62 -3.86
N ASN A 261 12.97 -0.97 -2.83
CA ASN A 261 12.31 -0.82 -1.53
C ASN A 261 12.12 0.67 -1.23
N LEU A 262 11.10 1.28 -1.83
CA LEU A 262 10.78 2.70 -1.63
C LEU A 262 9.87 2.81 -0.39
N ASN A 263 10.51 2.81 0.78
CA ASN A 263 9.85 2.62 2.08
C ASN A 263 9.05 3.83 2.58
N ASN A 264 9.10 4.98 1.91
CA ASN A 264 8.32 6.16 2.22
C ASN A 264 7.81 6.85 0.95
N THR A 265 6.86 7.77 1.11
CA THR A 265 6.21 8.49 0.03
C THR A 265 7.18 9.35 -0.78
N PRO A 266 8.07 10.18 -0.20
CA PRO A 266 9.02 10.99 -1.00
C PRO A 266 9.91 10.15 -1.92
N LEU A 267 10.44 9.02 -1.42
CA LEU A 267 11.21 8.08 -2.23
C LEU A 267 10.38 7.48 -3.35
N ALA A 268 9.11 7.14 -3.10
CA ALA A 268 8.22 6.63 -4.14
C ALA A 268 7.95 7.71 -5.21
N LEU A 269 7.49 8.89 -4.79
CA LEU A 269 7.09 9.99 -5.68
C LEU A 269 8.21 10.44 -6.61
N ALA A 270 9.47 10.32 -6.20
CA ALA A 270 10.62 10.63 -7.04
C ALA A 270 10.67 9.81 -8.35
N HIS A 271 9.94 8.69 -8.42
CA HIS A 271 9.86 7.84 -9.61
C HIS A 271 8.63 8.08 -10.48
N PHE A 272 7.65 8.89 -10.06
CA PHE A 272 6.39 9.04 -10.79
C PHE A 272 6.58 9.63 -12.19
N ALA A 273 7.16 10.84 -12.27
CA ALA A 273 7.36 11.57 -13.53
C ALA A 273 8.69 11.24 -14.24
N THR A 274 9.19 10.01 -14.10
CA THR A 274 10.38 9.57 -14.84
C THR A 274 10.09 9.44 -16.35
N PRO A 275 11.09 9.61 -17.24
CA PRO A 275 10.89 9.46 -18.69
C PRO A 275 10.23 8.13 -19.08
N LYS A 276 10.58 7.05 -18.36
CA LYS A 276 10.01 5.71 -18.54
C LYS A 276 8.51 5.66 -18.22
N ASN A 277 8.09 6.25 -17.11
CA ASN A 277 6.69 6.25 -16.69
C ASN A 277 5.85 7.19 -17.54
N LYS A 278 6.39 8.37 -17.88
CA LYS A 278 5.76 9.30 -18.84
C LYS A 278 5.51 8.62 -20.19
N ALA A 279 6.51 7.90 -20.71
CA ALA A 279 6.39 7.21 -21.99
C ALA A 279 5.24 6.20 -22.00
N ILE A 280 5.15 5.32 -21.00
CA ILE A 280 4.07 4.31 -20.96
C ILE A 280 2.69 4.94 -20.70
N LEU A 281 2.60 5.96 -19.83
CA LEU A 281 1.33 6.63 -19.53
C LEU A 281 0.80 7.39 -20.75
N LYS A 282 1.70 8.02 -21.52
CA LYS A 282 1.39 8.67 -22.80
C LYS A 282 1.02 7.68 -23.89
N GLU A 283 1.80 6.61 -24.02
CA GLU A 283 1.56 5.56 -25.02
C GLU A 283 0.20 4.87 -24.82
N LEU A 284 -0.23 4.72 -23.55
CA LEU A 284 -1.53 4.17 -23.20
C LEU A 284 -2.66 5.21 -23.20
N GLU A 285 -2.38 6.47 -23.58
CA GLU A 285 -3.34 7.57 -23.60
C GLU A 285 -4.02 7.81 -22.24
N ILE A 286 -3.27 7.59 -21.15
CA ILE A 286 -3.75 7.81 -19.78
C ILE A 286 -3.44 9.25 -19.34
N PHE A 287 -2.21 9.70 -19.55
CA PHE A 287 -1.76 11.06 -19.27
C PHE A 287 -0.80 11.54 -20.36
N ALA A 288 -0.87 12.81 -20.71
CA ALA A 288 0.21 13.50 -21.38
C ALA A 288 1.43 13.71 -20.45
N GLU A 289 2.57 14.12 -21.03
CA GLU A 289 3.81 14.29 -20.26
C GLU A 289 3.71 15.41 -19.23
N ASP A 290 3.12 16.52 -19.62
CA ASP A 290 2.83 17.68 -18.78
C ASP A 290 1.78 17.37 -17.72
N GLU A 291 0.74 16.59 -18.04
CA GLU A 291 -0.21 16.09 -17.05
C GLU A 291 0.47 15.20 -15.98
N THR A 292 1.45 14.39 -16.39
CA THR A 292 2.23 13.56 -15.47
C THR A 292 3.10 14.41 -14.55
N ASP A 293 3.72 15.48 -15.06
CA ASP A 293 4.48 16.44 -14.25
C ASP A 293 3.58 17.18 -13.25
N ALA A 294 2.48 17.76 -13.72
CA ALA A 294 1.52 18.47 -12.87
C ALA A 294 0.96 17.54 -11.77
N ARG A 295 0.67 16.28 -12.12
CA ARG A 295 0.21 15.28 -11.15
C ARG A 295 1.29 14.93 -10.12
N SER A 296 2.56 14.96 -10.51
CA SER A 296 3.70 14.78 -9.59
C SER A 296 3.76 15.91 -8.56
N GLU A 297 3.59 17.16 -8.99
CA GLU A 297 3.56 18.32 -8.10
C GLU A 297 2.41 18.20 -7.08
N VAL A 298 1.20 17.86 -7.55
CA VAL A 298 0.04 17.63 -6.68
C VAL A 298 0.28 16.50 -5.67
N PHE A 299 0.98 15.43 -6.03
CA PHE A 299 1.32 14.38 -5.07
C PHE A 299 2.26 14.87 -3.97
N TYR A 300 3.29 15.64 -4.33
CA TYR A 300 4.18 16.23 -3.33
C TYR A 300 3.45 17.26 -2.46
N GLU A 301 2.65 18.14 -3.04
CA GLU A 301 1.86 19.13 -2.32
C GLU A 301 0.94 18.47 -1.29
N ASN A 302 0.21 17.42 -1.68
CA ASN A 302 -0.65 16.66 -0.76
C ASN A 302 0.13 16.05 0.40
N TYR A 303 1.30 15.47 0.11
CA TYR A 303 2.17 14.89 1.15
C TYR A 303 2.67 15.97 2.11
N CYS A 304 3.25 17.05 1.57
CA CYS A 304 3.80 18.15 2.36
C CYS A 304 2.72 18.78 3.25
N THR A 305 1.55 19.07 2.67
CA THR A 305 0.42 19.65 3.39
C THR A 305 -0.06 18.74 4.53
N THR A 306 -0.23 17.44 4.26
CA THR A 306 -0.69 16.48 5.27
C THR A 306 0.28 16.42 6.45
N VAL A 307 1.58 16.23 6.18
CA VAL A 307 2.60 16.12 7.23
C VAL A 307 2.79 17.44 7.96
N ALA A 308 2.71 18.59 7.27
CA ALA A 308 2.77 19.90 7.91
C ALA A 308 1.62 20.09 8.92
N VAL A 309 0.39 19.71 8.56
CA VAL A 309 -0.76 19.75 9.47
C VAL A 309 -0.56 18.83 10.67
N GLU A 310 -0.02 17.63 10.48
CA GLU A 310 0.29 16.71 11.58
C GLU A 310 1.33 17.30 12.55
N ILE A 311 2.38 17.95 12.02
CA ILE A 311 3.41 18.63 12.81
C ILE A 311 2.78 19.77 13.63
N ASP A 312 2.02 20.64 12.98
CA ASP A 312 1.41 21.81 13.61
C ASP A 312 0.39 21.38 14.68
N CYS A 313 -0.37 20.30 14.41
CA CYS A 313 -1.27 19.68 15.37
C CYS A 313 -0.52 19.15 16.59
N MET A 314 0.57 18.38 16.40
CA MET A 314 1.40 17.89 17.51
C MET A 314 1.98 19.05 18.34
N ILE A 315 2.54 20.07 17.69
CA ILE A 315 3.07 21.26 18.37
C ILE A 315 1.97 21.90 19.21
N HIS A 316 0.78 22.09 18.63
CA HIS A 316 -0.35 22.68 19.33
C HIS A 316 -0.74 21.83 20.55
N MET A 317 -1.00 20.54 20.38
CA MET A 317 -1.42 19.62 21.45
C MET A 317 -0.41 19.57 22.59
N VAL A 318 0.89 19.49 22.29
CA VAL A 318 1.92 19.44 23.35
C VAL A 318 2.02 20.80 24.06
N LYS A 319 1.99 21.90 23.30
CA LYS A 319 2.12 23.26 23.86
C LYS A 319 0.93 23.65 24.76
N THR A 320 -0.30 23.30 24.36
CA THR A 320 -1.53 23.75 25.04
C THR A 320 -2.09 22.70 26.01
N GLY A 321 -1.80 21.42 25.81
CA GLY A 321 -2.23 20.33 26.69
C GLY A 321 -1.10 19.83 27.59
N ILE A 322 -0.09 19.19 27.01
CA ILE A 322 0.95 18.45 27.77
C ILE A 322 1.78 19.38 28.66
N ILE A 323 2.28 20.50 28.14
CA ILE A 323 3.15 21.40 28.91
C ILE A 323 2.42 21.99 30.14
N PRO A 324 1.17 22.49 30.03
CA PRO A 324 0.38 22.87 31.20
C PRO A 324 0.13 21.72 32.18
N ALA A 325 -0.16 20.52 31.69
CA ALA A 325 -0.33 19.33 32.54
C ALA A 325 0.95 18.98 33.31
N CYS A 326 2.12 18.99 32.67
CA CYS A 326 3.42 18.85 33.32
C CYS A 326 3.61 19.85 34.47
N ALA A 327 3.26 21.11 34.23
CA ALA A 327 3.41 22.16 35.23
C ALA A 327 2.44 21.99 36.40
N LYS A 328 1.21 21.52 36.14
CA LYS A 328 0.22 21.21 37.17
C LYS A 328 0.65 20.01 38.02
N ASP A 329 1.09 18.93 37.38
CA ASP A 329 1.53 17.71 38.05
C ASP A 329 2.73 17.98 38.98
N LEU A 330 3.75 18.72 38.52
CA LEU A 330 4.89 19.10 39.37
C LEU A 330 4.51 19.94 40.60
N LYS A 331 3.41 20.70 40.56
CA LYS A 331 2.93 21.45 41.74
C LYS A 331 2.46 20.52 42.86
N ASN A 332 1.99 19.30 42.54
CA ASN A 332 1.55 18.34 43.55
C ASN A 332 2.70 17.86 44.45
N TYR A 333 3.95 17.95 43.96
CA TYR A 333 5.14 17.44 44.66
C TYR A 333 5.97 18.53 45.34
N THR A 334 5.53 19.80 45.36
CA THR A 334 6.34 20.88 45.95
C THR A 334 6.57 20.72 47.44
N ALA A 335 5.64 20.07 48.15
CA ALA A 335 5.74 19.82 49.58
C ALA A 335 6.57 18.57 49.94
N ALA A 336 6.77 17.65 48.99
CA ALA A 336 7.53 16.42 49.16
C ALA A 336 8.29 16.08 47.85
N PRO A 337 9.37 16.83 47.51
CA PRO A 337 10.06 16.71 46.23
C PRO A 337 10.66 15.32 45.96
N GLU A 338 10.97 14.55 47.00
CA GLU A 338 11.48 13.19 46.93
C GLU A 338 10.49 12.20 46.27
N LEU A 339 9.19 12.50 46.30
CA LEU A 339 8.16 11.69 45.65
C LEU A 339 8.00 12.02 44.15
N ALA A 340 8.59 13.11 43.67
CA ALA A 340 8.47 13.53 42.26
C ALA A 340 9.23 12.59 41.31
N GLY A 341 10.24 11.87 41.78
CA GLY A 341 11.09 11.01 40.95
C GLY A 341 11.72 11.76 39.78
N ASP A 342 11.74 11.14 38.60
CA ASP A 342 12.35 11.68 37.39
C ASP A 342 11.46 12.66 36.59
N ARG A 343 10.24 12.96 37.06
CA ARG A 343 9.25 13.81 36.36
C ARG A 343 9.83 15.15 35.90
N LYS A 344 10.56 15.85 36.77
CA LYS A 344 11.16 17.15 36.44
C LYS A 344 12.10 17.05 35.23
N LYS A 345 12.92 16.00 35.17
CA LYS A 345 13.86 15.76 34.07
C LYS A 345 13.11 15.40 32.78
N LEU A 346 12.11 14.52 32.88
CA LEU A 346 11.26 14.12 31.76
C LEU A 346 10.52 15.34 31.15
N TYR A 347 9.81 16.11 31.97
CA TYR A 347 9.00 17.24 31.51
C TYR A 347 9.86 18.38 30.94
N THR A 348 11.03 18.64 31.52
CA THR A 348 12.00 19.59 30.95
C THR A 348 12.49 19.10 29.57
N SER A 349 12.65 17.78 29.40
CA SER A 349 13.03 17.20 28.10
C SER A 349 11.91 17.36 27.07
N ILE A 350 10.64 17.17 27.45
CA ILE A 350 9.49 17.44 26.55
C ILE A 350 9.51 18.89 26.07
N ALA A 351 9.65 19.86 26.99
CA ALA A 351 9.71 21.28 26.62
C ALA A 351 10.87 21.59 25.67
N LYS A 352 12.04 20.99 25.91
CA LYS A 352 13.21 21.14 25.04
C LYS A 352 12.96 20.56 23.64
N GLU A 353 12.46 19.34 23.54
CA GLU A 353 12.22 18.69 22.25
C GLU A 353 11.07 19.33 21.48
N LEU A 354 10.07 19.89 22.17
CA LEU A 354 9.05 20.75 21.57
C LEU A 354 9.67 22.01 20.94
N GLN A 355 10.55 22.71 21.67
CA GLN A 355 11.22 23.89 21.12
C GLN A 355 12.13 23.54 19.93
N THR A 356 12.82 22.39 19.98
CA THR A 356 13.57 21.86 18.83
C THR A 356 12.66 21.65 17.63
N LEU A 357 11.48 21.01 17.82
CA LEU A 357 10.52 20.78 16.75
C LEU A 357 10.00 22.09 16.15
N ILE A 358 9.64 23.07 16.98
CA ILE A 358 9.21 24.40 16.53
C ILE A 358 10.30 25.06 15.69
N ASN A 359 11.54 25.10 16.19
CA ASN A 359 12.66 25.72 15.48
C ASN A 359 12.99 25.03 14.15
N LEU A 360 12.74 23.73 14.03
CA LEU A 360 12.89 23.00 12.76
C LEU A 360 11.72 23.30 11.82
N ASN A 361 10.49 23.35 12.34
CA ASN A 361 9.30 23.67 11.55
C ASN A 361 9.36 25.10 11.00
N ASP A 362 9.87 26.06 11.76
CA ASP A 362 10.08 27.46 11.33
C ASP A 362 11.15 27.57 10.22
N LYS A 363 12.04 26.57 10.09
CA LYS A 363 13.09 26.50 9.08
C LYS A 363 12.70 25.70 7.85
N LYS A 364 11.49 25.11 7.81
CA LYS A 364 11.05 24.34 6.64
C LYS A 364 11.04 25.23 5.41
N HIS A 365 11.40 24.66 4.27
CA HIS A 365 11.36 25.38 3.01
C HIS A 365 9.92 25.87 2.75
N THR A 366 9.79 27.09 2.26
CA THR A 366 8.56 27.55 1.59
C THR A 366 8.37 26.72 0.32
N HIS A 367 7.12 26.55 -0.12
CA HIS A 367 6.65 25.68 -1.22
C HIS A 367 7.31 25.88 -2.62
N ASP A 368 8.49 26.48 -2.69
CA ASP A 368 9.27 26.74 -3.90
C ASP A 368 9.91 25.45 -4.46
N ASP A 369 10.20 24.45 -3.62
CA ASP A 369 10.64 23.11 -4.02
C ASP A 369 9.94 22.04 -3.15
N LEU A 370 8.80 21.57 -3.65
CA LEU A 370 7.96 20.59 -2.95
C LEU A 370 8.68 19.26 -2.70
N LYS A 371 9.65 18.88 -3.55
CA LYS A 371 10.40 17.63 -3.36
C LYS A 371 11.39 17.78 -2.21
N ALA A 372 12.16 18.86 -2.19
CA ALA A 372 13.08 19.15 -1.09
C ALA A 372 12.32 19.34 0.24
N GLU A 373 11.14 19.98 0.20
CA GLU A 373 10.25 20.08 1.34
C GLU A 373 9.80 18.70 1.83
N ALA A 374 9.31 17.82 0.95
CA ALA A 374 8.90 16.47 1.31
C ALA A 374 10.04 15.66 1.93
N ASP A 375 11.25 15.76 1.38
CA ASP A 375 12.45 15.10 1.92
C ASP A 375 12.81 15.66 3.31
N TYR A 376 12.68 16.97 3.53
CA TYR A 376 12.93 17.60 4.84
C TYR A 376 11.91 17.15 5.89
N LEU A 377 10.62 17.18 5.54
CA LEU A 377 9.53 16.73 6.40
C LEU A 377 9.75 15.27 6.83
N CYS A 378 10.04 14.39 5.86
CA CYS A 378 10.24 12.95 6.09
C CYS A 378 11.49 12.63 6.89
N ASN A 379 12.63 13.24 6.57
CA ASN A 379 13.92 12.82 7.13
C ASN A 379 14.34 13.62 8.37
N ILE A 380 13.74 14.79 8.62
CA ILE A 380 14.12 15.66 9.74
C ILE A 380 12.96 15.85 10.73
N LEU A 381 11.79 16.28 10.25
CA LEU A 381 10.68 16.64 11.14
C LEU A 381 9.95 15.42 11.71
N ILE A 382 9.62 14.40 10.91
CA ILE A 382 8.97 13.17 11.39
C ILE A 382 9.82 12.45 12.46
N PRO A 383 11.15 12.27 12.31
CA PRO A 383 11.99 11.72 13.37
C PRO A 383 11.96 12.55 14.66
N GLN A 384 11.95 13.88 14.56
CA GLN A 384 11.82 14.76 15.72
C GLN A 384 10.44 14.63 16.39
N MET A 385 9.36 14.52 15.63
CA MET A 385 8.01 14.25 16.15
C MET A 385 7.97 12.93 16.93
N ASN A 386 8.57 11.88 16.38
CA ASN A 386 8.62 10.56 17.05
C ASN A 386 9.38 10.62 18.37
N LYS A 387 10.48 11.39 18.43
CA LYS A 387 11.23 11.62 19.65
C LYS A 387 10.39 12.36 20.69
N LEU A 388 9.73 13.47 20.32
CA LEU A 388 8.85 14.21 21.21
C LEU A 388 7.69 13.35 21.72
N ARG A 389 7.04 12.60 20.82
CA ARG A 389 5.96 11.67 21.15
C ARG A 389 6.40 10.65 22.21
N SER A 390 7.56 10.02 22.04
CA SER A 390 8.04 9.02 23.02
C SER A 390 8.19 9.56 24.44
N LEU A 391 8.54 10.85 24.59
CA LEU A 391 8.62 11.50 25.90
C LEU A 391 7.23 11.81 26.46
N CYS A 392 6.27 12.19 25.61
CA CYS A 392 4.86 12.38 26.00
C CYS A 392 4.23 11.06 26.44
N ASP A 393 4.44 9.98 25.68
CA ASP A 393 3.99 8.62 26.03
C ASP A 393 4.57 8.19 27.40
N SER A 394 5.84 8.52 27.68
CA SER A 394 6.45 8.25 28.99
C SER A 394 5.87 9.11 30.11
N ALA A 395 5.42 10.32 29.80
CA ALA A 395 4.80 11.21 30.77
C ALA A 395 3.36 10.80 31.12
N GLU A 396 2.61 10.27 30.16
CA GLU A 396 1.27 9.70 30.36
C GLU A 396 1.27 8.65 31.49
N ALA A 397 2.27 7.77 31.51
CA ALA A 397 2.39 6.72 32.54
C ALA A 397 2.70 7.24 33.95
N GLU A 398 3.23 8.46 34.07
CA GLU A 398 3.69 9.04 35.34
C GLU A 398 2.75 10.13 35.87
N MET A 399 1.95 10.74 35.00
CA MET A 399 1.09 11.87 35.35
C MET A 399 -0.16 11.42 36.08
N SER A 400 -0.55 12.20 37.09
CA SER A 400 -1.81 12.00 37.81
C SER A 400 -3.04 12.38 36.98
N GLU A 401 -2.92 13.41 36.14
CA GLU A 401 -4.00 13.90 35.27
C GLU A 401 -3.43 14.20 33.88
N TYR A 402 -3.59 13.26 32.94
CA TYR A 402 -3.18 13.45 31.56
C TYR A 402 -4.24 14.26 30.78
N PRO A 403 -3.85 15.23 29.91
CA PRO A 403 -4.79 16.17 29.32
C PRO A 403 -5.57 15.63 28.11
N PHE A 404 -5.29 14.39 27.68
CA PHE A 404 -5.94 13.75 26.55
C PHE A 404 -6.47 12.37 26.95
N PRO A 405 -7.51 11.88 26.26
CA PRO A 405 -7.93 10.50 26.44
C PRO A 405 -6.79 9.53 26.14
N THR A 406 -6.57 8.59 27.05
CA THR A 406 -5.62 7.48 26.91
C THR A 406 -6.11 6.50 25.85
N TYR A 407 -5.22 5.61 25.38
CA TYR A 407 -5.63 4.56 24.45
C TYR A 407 -6.68 3.63 25.06
N GLU A 408 -6.62 3.36 26.37
CA GLU A 408 -7.61 2.54 27.05
C GLU A 408 -9.01 3.18 27.00
N GLU A 409 -9.11 4.47 27.27
CA GLU A 409 -10.37 5.22 27.20
C GLU A 409 -10.92 5.28 25.77
N ILE A 410 -10.07 5.54 24.78
CA ILE A 410 -10.52 5.65 23.37
C ILE A 410 -11.01 4.29 22.85
N LEU A 411 -10.31 3.19 23.20
CA LEU A 411 -10.60 1.88 22.65
C LEU A 411 -11.68 1.12 23.41
N TYR A 412 -11.82 1.35 24.72
CA TYR A 412 -12.68 0.55 25.58
C TYR A 412 -13.58 1.37 26.51
N GLY A 413 -13.49 2.69 26.53
CA GLY A 413 -14.27 3.55 27.43
C GLY A 413 -15.79 3.46 27.26
N HIS A 414 -16.28 2.91 26.16
CA HIS A 414 -17.70 2.66 25.89
C HIS A 414 -18.21 1.30 26.41
N HIS A 415 -17.34 0.48 27.02
CA HIS A 415 -17.71 -0.82 27.59
C HIS A 415 -18.10 -0.76 29.09
N PHE A 416 -18.07 0.41 29.71
CA PHE A 416 -18.35 0.61 31.13
C PHE A 416 -19.58 1.49 31.38
#